data_AF-A0A814UJ93-F1
#
_entry.id   AF-A0A814UJ93-F1
#
_cell.length_a   1.000
_cell.length_b   1.000
_cell.length_c   1.000
_cell.angle_alpha   90.00
_cell.angle_beta   90.00
_cell.angle_gamma   90.00
#
_symmetry.space_group_name_H-M   'P 1'
#
loop_
_entity.id
_entity.type
_entity.pdbx_description
1 polymer ?
#
loop_
_entity_poly.entity_id
_entity_poly.type
_entity_poly.pdbx_seq_one_letter_code
_entity_poly.pdbx_strand_id
1 'polypeptide(L)'
;MIRAYAQSDRRAWDTKLPQLAFALRTAINDSTGESPTFLMFGREPRLSIDVLFGSINPSDDHPANDRNVRVYRDRLTANLLPAFHFVREHLEIAQQNQRSSYDIVEMCILSWSIL
;
A
#
# COMPACT_ATOMS: atom_id res chain seq x y z
N MET A 1 3.12 -12.05 6.15
CA MET A 1 2.85 -11.06 7.23
C MET A 1 1.76 -11.54 8.21
N ILE A 2 0.49 -11.67 7.79
CA ILE A 2 -0.63 -12.02 8.72
C ILE A 2 -0.42 -13.36 9.43
N ARG A 3 0.04 -14.40 8.71
CA ARG A 3 0.31 -15.73 9.29
C ARG A 3 1.37 -15.71 10.39
N ALA A 4 2.44 -14.94 10.21
CA ALA A 4 3.52 -14.83 11.18
C ALA A 4 3.03 -14.16 12.48
N TYR A 5 2.18 -13.15 12.36
CA TYR A 5 1.58 -12.45 13.51
C TYR A 5 0.49 -13.28 14.22
N ALA A 6 -0.32 -14.02 13.47
CA ALA A 6 -1.33 -14.92 14.03
C ALA A 6 -0.71 -16.14 14.75
N GLN A 7 0.50 -16.54 14.38
CA GLN A 7 1.24 -17.60 15.07
C GLN A 7 1.78 -17.15 16.43
N SER A 8 2.18 -15.89 16.57
CA SER A 8 2.71 -15.35 17.83
C SER A 8 1.63 -15.12 18.88
N ASP A 9 0.42 -14.69 18.47
CA ASP A 9 -0.66 -14.39 19.41
C ASP A 9 -2.01 -14.94 18.91
N ARG A 10 -2.16 -16.26 19.03
CA ARG A 10 -3.28 -17.03 18.47
C ARG A 10 -4.64 -16.71 19.12
N ARG A 11 -4.67 -16.02 20.27
CA ARG A 11 -5.88 -15.69 21.01
C ARG A 11 -6.34 -14.24 20.82
N ALA A 12 -5.44 -13.31 20.50
CA ALA A 12 -5.76 -11.88 20.35
C ALA A 12 -5.60 -11.35 18.91
N TRP A 13 -5.45 -12.25 17.93
CA TRP A 13 -5.22 -11.90 16.53
C TRP A 13 -6.31 -10.98 15.95
N ASP A 14 -7.56 -11.17 16.39
CA ASP A 14 -8.74 -10.40 16.01
C ASP A 14 -8.70 -8.97 16.57
N THR A 15 -8.28 -8.83 17.82
CA THR A 15 -8.15 -7.53 18.51
C THR A 15 -7.06 -6.65 17.88
N LYS A 16 -6.02 -7.29 17.33
CA LYS A 16 -4.88 -6.61 16.68
C LYS A 16 -5.08 -6.41 15.18
N LEU A 17 -6.11 -7.01 14.59
CA LEU A 17 -6.39 -6.94 13.16
C LEU A 17 -6.55 -5.50 12.65
N PRO A 18 -7.20 -4.55 13.36
CA PRO A 18 -7.28 -3.17 12.91
C PRO A 18 -5.91 -2.50 12.79
N GLN A 19 -4.98 -2.81 13.69
CA GLN A 19 -3.61 -2.26 13.71
C GLN A 19 -2.80 -2.81 12.54
N LEU A 20 -2.90 -4.11 12.28
CA LEU A 20 -2.26 -4.74 11.14
C LEU A 20 -2.82 -4.24 9.81
N ALA A 21 -4.15 -4.10 9.73
CA ALA A 21 -4.81 -3.55 8.55
C ALA A 21 -4.42 -2.09 8.31
N PHE A 22 -4.23 -1.30 9.37
CA PHE A 22 -3.69 0.05 9.26
C PHE A 22 -2.27 0.02 8.68
N ALA A 23 -1.37 -0.77 9.28
CA ALA A 23 0.00 -0.90 8.81
C ALA A 23 0.08 -1.34 7.34
N LEU A 24 -0.76 -2.28 6.90
CA LEU A 24 -0.82 -2.72 5.51
C LEU A 24 -1.33 -1.62 4.55
N ARG A 25 -2.22 -0.74 5.01
CA ARG A 25 -2.76 0.35 4.19
C ARG A 25 -1.81 1.52 4.05
N THR A 26 -0.92 1.74 5.02
CA THR A 26 0.04 2.86 5.01
C THR A 26 1.44 2.45 4.60
N ALA A 27 1.74 1.15 4.56
CA ALA A 27 3.00 0.67 4.03
C ALA A 27 3.06 0.84 2.52
N ILE A 28 4.23 1.26 2.04
CA ILE A 28 4.55 1.23 0.61
C ILE A 28 4.58 -0.23 0.16
N ASN A 29 3.91 -0.51 -0.95
CA ASN A 29 3.94 -1.84 -1.54
C ASN A 29 5.08 -1.93 -2.55
N ASP A 30 5.98 -2.91 -2.37
CA ASP A 30 7.17 -3.11 -3.21
C ASP A 30 6.85 -3.27 -4.70
N SER A 31 5.69 -3.85 -5.04
CA SER A 31 5.28 -4.05 -6.43
C SER A 31 4.72 -2.78 -7.07
N THR A 32 4.20 -1.84 -6.28
CA THR A 32 3.52 -0.64 -6.81
C THR A 32 4.27 0.65 -6.50
N GLY A 33 5.25 0.63 -5.59
CA GLY A 33 5.98 1.82 -5.12
C GLY A 33 5.16 2.81 -4.30
N GLU A 34 3.85 2.58 -4.17
CA GLU A 34 2.88 3.47 -3.54
C GLU A 34 2.11 2.77 -2.42
N SER A 35 1.62 3.54 -1.44
CA SER A 35 0.76 3.00 -0.38
C SER A 35 -0.70 2.87 -0.85
N PRO A 36 -1.45 1.86 -0.37
CA PRO A 36 -2.88 1.75 -0.66
C PRO A 36 -3.69 2.99 -0.25
N THR A 37 -3.33 3.64 0.86
CA THR A 37 -4.05 4.84 1.33
C THR A 37 -3.81 6.02 0.40
N PHE A 38 -2.57 6.19 -0.08
CA PHE A 38 -2.25 7.21 -1.06
C PHE A 38 -3.02 7.00 -2.36
N LEU A 39 -3.08 5.79 -2.91
CA LEU A 39 -3.82 5.53 -4.15
C LEU A 39 -5.33 5.74 -4.01
N MET A 40 -5.90 5.55 -2.81
CA MET A 40 -7.34 5.70 -2.60
C MET A 40 -7.76 7.15 -2.30
N PHE A 41 -6.91 7.90 -1.59
CA PHE A 41 -7.27 9.23 -1.07
C PHE A 41 -6.35 10.36 -1.55
N GLY A 42 -5.28 10.05 -2.28
CA GLY A 42 -4.24 10.99 -2.73
C GLY A 42 -3.43 11.61 -1.59
N ARG A 43 -3.46 11.00 -0.40
CA ARG A 43 -2.76 11.49 0.80
C ARG A 43 -2.53 10.36 1.79
N GLU A 44 -1.52 10.54 2.62
CA GLU A 44 -1.31 9.70 3.80
C GLU A 44 -2.19 10.14 4.98
N PRO A 45 -2.60 9.19 5.85
CA PRO A 45 -3.41 9.50 7.01
C PRO A 45 -2.55 10.19 8.07
N ARG A 46 -3.05 11.30 8.62
CA ARG A 46 -2.43 11.97 9.77
C ARG A 46 -2.78 11.21 11.05
N LEU A 47 -1.78 10.75 11.78
CA LEU A 47 -1.95 10.06 13.04
C LEU A 47 -1.99 11.06 14.20
N SER A 48 -2.67 10.69 15.29
CA SER A 48 -2.70 11.50 16.52
C SER A 48 -1.30 11.72 17.11
N ILE A 49 -0.39 10.77 16.88
CA ILE A 49 1.01 10.87 17.28
C ILE A 49 1.75 11.95 16.47
N ASP A 50 1.45 12.09 15.17
CA ASP A 50 2.03 13.13 14.31
C ASP A 50 1.62 14.53 14.77
N VAL A 51 0.39 14.67 15.27
CA VAL A 51 -0.12 15.91 15.88
C VAL A 51 0.63 16.21 17.18
N LEU A 52 0.76 15.20 18.05
CA LEU A 52 1.40 15.35 19.36
C LEU A 52 2.87 15.76 19.24
N PHE A 53 3.59 15.20 18.27
CA PHE A 53 5.00 15.51 18.01
C PHE A 53 5.22 16.70 17.07
N GLY A 54 4.15 17.40 16.65
CA GLY A 54 4.27 18.57 15.79
C GLY A 54 4.84 18.27 14.40
N SER A 55 4.76 17.01 13.95
CA SER A 55 5.19 16.60 12.61
C SER A 55 4.26 17.12 11.51
N ILE A 56 3.17 17.79 11.88
CA ILE A 56 2.23 18.41 10.97
C ILE A 56 2.54 19.91 10.93
N ASN A 57 3.23 20.36 9.89
CA ASN A 57 3.38 21.79 9.69
C ASN A 57 2.03 22.37 9.21
N PRO A 58 1.50 23.43 9.84
CA PRO A 58 0.32 24.13 9.32
C PRO A 58 0.60 24.76 7.94
N SER A 59 1.87 24.98 7.62
CA SER A 59 2.39 25.45 6.33
C SER A 59 2.51 24.34 5.27
N ASP A 60 2.33 23.06 5.64
CA ASP A 60 2.39 21.99 4.64
C ASP A 60 1.26 22.18 3.64
N ASP A 61 1.57 21.96 2.37
CA ASP A 61 0.62 21.98 1.25
C ASP A 61 -0.27 20.72 1.29
N HIS A 62 -0.83 20.44 2.46
CA HIS A 62 -1.67 19.29 2.70
C HIS A 62 -3.07 19.58 2.18
N PRO A 63 -3.69 18.64 1.44
CA PRO A 63 -5.00 18.86 0.82
C PRO A 63 -6.13 19.26 1.80
N ALA A 64 -6.04 18.95 3.10
CA ALA A 64 -7.04 19.40 4.08
C ALA A 64 -6.98 20.92 4.37
N ASN A 65 -5.90 21.61 3.97
CA ASN A 65 -5.76 23.06 4.12
C ASN A 65 -6.44 23.83 2.97
N ASP A 66 -6.85 23.14 1.90
CA ASP A 66 -7.56 23.75 0.78
C ASP A 66 -8.98 24.15 1.19
N ARG A 67 -9.20 25.46 1.32
CA ARG A 67 -10.53 26.02 1.62
C ARG A 67 -11.51 25.92 0.44
N ASN A 68 -11.02 25.63 -0.77
CA ASN A 68 -11.80 25.52 -1.99
C ASN A 68 -11.80 24.08 -2.53
N VAL A 69 -12.97 23.47 -2.55
CA VAL A 69 -13.19 22.10 -3.02
C VAL A 69 -12.71 21.87 -4.46
N ARG A 70 -12.81 22.88 -5.35
CA ARG A 70 -12.35 22.75 -6.74
C ARG A 70 -10.83 22.63 -6.82
N VAL A 71 -10.11 23.46 -6.05
CA VAL A 71 -8.65 23.44 -5.99
C VAL A 71 -8.16 22.10 -5.43
N TYR A 72 -8.82 21.62 -4.35
CA TYR A 72 -8.53 20.30 -3.80
C TYR A 72 -8.72 19.17 -4.82
N ARG A 73 -9.85 19.16 -5.53
CA ARG A 73 -10.14 18.16 -6.57
C ARG A 73 -9.08 18.17 -7.67
N ASP A 74 -8.70 19.35 -8.14
CA ASP A 74 -7.75 19.49 -9.24
C ASP A 74 -6.36 18.98 -8.82
N ARG A 75 -5.91 19.32 -7.61
CA ARG A 75 -4.68 18.79 -6.99
C ARG A 75 -4.73 17.28 -6.81
N LEU A 76 -5.82 16.76 -6.25
CA LEU A 76 -6.02 15.33 -6.05
C LEU A 76 -5.91 14.56 -7.36
N THR A 77 -6.55 15.08 -8.41
CA THR A 77 -6.54 14.47 -9.74
C THR A 77 -5.16 14.55 -10.39
N ALA A 78 -4.47 15.69 -10.24
CA ALA A 78 -3.11 15.90 -10.72
C ALA A 78 -2.09 14.94 -10.07
N ASN A 79 -2.31 14.57 -8.80
CA ASN A 79 -1.44 13.63 -8.08
C ASN A 79 -1.79 12.16 -8.38
N LEU A 80 -3.08 11.81 -8.41
CA LEU A 80 -3.51 10.42 -8.55
C LEU A 80 -3.32 9.88 -9.97
N LEU A 81 -3.58 10.68 -11.01
CA LEU A 81 -3.45 10.22 -12.41
C LEU A 81 -2.05 9.66 -12.74
N PRO A 82 -0.93 10.38 -12.48
CA PRO A 82 0.40 9.85 -12.75
C PRO A 82 0.73 8.65 -11.84
N ALA A 83 0.29 8.67 -10.58
CA ALA A 83 0.50 7.54 -9.66
C ALA A 83 -0.19 6.27 -10.18
N PHE A 84 -1.45 6.35 -10.63
CA PHE A 84 -2.15 5.20 -11.20
C PHE A 84 -1.50 4.68 -12.48
N HIS A 85 -0.98 5.57 -13.33
CA HIS A 85 -0.23 5.18 -14.52
C HIS A 85 1.02 4.38 -14.14
N PHE A 86 1.83 4.94 -13.22
CA PHE A 86 3.04 4.31 -12.72
C PHE A 86 2.76 2.94 -12.08
N VAL A 87 1.76 2.87 -11.21
CA VAL A 87 1.34 1.63 -10.57
C VAL A 87 0.93 0.58 -11.59
N ARG A 88 0.21 0.96 -12.65
CA ARG A 88 -0.22 0.01 -13.68
C ARG A 88 0.96 -0.61 -14.41
N GLU A 89 1.94 0.20 -14.81
CA GLU A 89 3.16 -0.30 -15.45
C GLU A 89 3.93 -1.27 -14.54
N HIS A 90 4.07 -0.91 -13.25
CA HIS A 90 4.79 -1.75 -12.30
C HIS A 90 4.05 -3.05 -11.98
N LEU A 91 2.72 -3.00 -11.93
CA LEU A 91 1.89 -4.20 -11.74
C LEU A 91 1.99 -5.15 -12.92
N GLU A 92 2.03 -4.65 -14.16
CA GLU A 92 2.22 -5.48 -15.35
C GLU A 92 3.56 -6.24 -15.30
N ILE A 93 4.64 -5.54 -14.92
CA ILE A 93 5.97 -6.13 -14.74
C ILE A 93 5.97 -7.15 -13.59
N ALA A 94 5.45 -6.77 -12.43
CA ALA A 94 5.39 -7.64 -11.25
C ALA A 94 4.57 -8.89 -11.54
N GLN A 95 3.43 -8.76 -12.23
CA GLN A 95 2.59 -9.88 -12.63
C GLN A 95 3.33 -10.84 -13.57
N GLN A 96 4.05 -10.31 -14.56
CA GLN A 96 4.82 -11.14 -15.50
C GLN A 96 5.95 -11.88 -14.78
N ASN A 97 6.69 -11.20 -13.89
CA ASN A 97 7.73 -11.81 -13.08
C ASN A 97 7.18 -12.91 -12.17
N GLN A 98 6.04 -12.65 -11.52
CA GLN A 98 5.37 -13.59 -10.65
C GLN A 98 4.92 -14.84 -11.44
N ARG A 99 4.34 -14.64 -12.62
CA ARG A 99 3.92 -15.73 -13.52
C ARG A 99 5.12 -16.59 -13.91
N SER A 100 6.19 -15.99 -14.40
CA SER A 100 7.40 -16.72 -14.77
C SER A 100 8.00 -17.49 -13.59
N SER A 101 7.96 -16.92 -12.38
CA SER A 101 8.41 -17.62 -11.17
C SER A 101 7.53 -18.83 -10.84
N TYR A 102 6.21 -18.73 -10.97
CA TYR A 102 5.31 -19.87 -10.77
C TYR A 102 5.51 -20.95 -11.84
N ASP A 103 5.63 -20.56 -13.11
CA ASP A 103 5.84 -21.49 -14.23
C ASP A 103 7.14 -22.32 -14.03
N ILE A 104 8.22 -21.68 -13.54
CA ILE A 104 9.50 -22.37 -13.24
C ILE A 104 9.32 -23.38 -12.10
N VAL A 105 8.60 -23.00 -11.04
CA VAL A 105 8.35 -23.88 -9.89
C VAL A 105 7.48 -25.06 -10.32
N GLU A 106 6.44 -24.83 -11.14
CA GLU A 106 5.58 -25.88 -11.69
C GLU A 106 6.38 -26.85 -12.57
N MET A 107 7.25 -26.36 -13.46
CA MET A 107 8.13 -27.23 -14.25
C MET A 107 9.12 -28.04 -13.40
N CYS A 108 9.68 -27.48 -12.33
CA CYS A 108 10.54 -28.23 -11.41
C CYS A 108 9.78 -29.33 -10.67
N ILE A 109 8.57 -29.04 -10.18
CA ILE A 109 7.74 -30.02 -9.45
C ILE A 109 7.30 -31.15 -10.38
N LEU A 110 6.92 -30.83 -11.63
CA LEU A 110 6.56 -31.83 -12.64
C LEU A 110 7.78 -32.67 -13.06
N SER A 111 8.97 -32.08 -13.17
CA SER A 111 10.21 -32.82 -13.46
C SER A 111 10.62 -33.76 -12.32
N TRP A 112 10.29 -33.44 -11.06
CA TRP A 112 10.57 -34.29 -9.90
C TRP A 112 9.51 -35.37 -9.66
N SER A 113 8.35 -35.27 -10.31
CA SER A 113 7.26 -36.28 -10.19
C SER A 113 7.31 -37.36 -11.29
N ILE A 114 8.20 -37.21 -12.28
CA ILE A 114 8.39 -38.16 -13.39
C ILE A 114 9.64 -39.05 -13.18
N LEU A 115 10.42 -38.78 -12.12
CA LEU A 115 11.54 -39.59 -11.60
C LEU A 115 11.12 -40.34 -10.34
#